data_AF-A0A1V5SAJ9-F1
#
_entry.id   AF-A0A1V5SAJ9-F1
#
_cell.length_a   1.000
_cell.length_b   1.000
_cell.length_c   1.000
_cell.angle_alpha   90.00
_cell.angle_beta   90.00
_cell.angle_gamma   90.00
#
_symmetry.space_group_name_H-M   'P 1'
#
loop_
_entity.id
_entity.type
_entity.pdbx_description
1 polymer ?
#
loop_
_entity_poly.entity_id
_entity_poly.type
_entity_poly.pdbx_seq_one_letter_code
_entity_poly.pdbx_strand_id
1 'polypeptide(L)'
;MRGPGLPFDAEIRSEILIPLFLTTSPVHDGAVIVHKGRIQTVKAILPLATLVEGHVNFGTRHRAAIGITERTDAVAMVVSEERGEISIASDGCLVRIPNQEEFVRVMNWLLKGRSILKLKGVRFVITAKVLEDFA
;
A
#
# COMPACT_ATOMS: atom_id res chain seq x y z
N MET A 1 14.85 0.40 6.75
CA MET A 1 14.76 -1.00 6.31
C MET A 1 15.11 -1.01 4.82
N ARG A 2 16.29 -1.48 4.42
CA ARG A 2 16.57 -1.86 3.02
C ARG A 2 16.14 -3.32 2.90
N GLY A 3 14.84 -3.56 2.70
CA GLY A 3 14.34 -4.90 2.41
C GLY A 3 14.67 -5.29 0.96
N PRO A 4 14.55 -6.58 0.60
CA PRO A 4 14.63 -7.02 -0.80
C PRO A 4 13.60 -6.28 -1.65
N GLY A 5 14.09 -5.60 -2.70
CA GLY A 5 13.33 -4.77 -3.62
C GLY A 5 14.29 -3.98 -4.50
N LEU A 6 13.76 -3.34 -5.55
CA LEU A 6 14.56 -2.54 -6.48
C LEU A 6 14.58 -1.09 -6.01
N PRO A 7 15.77 -0.49 -5.74
CA PRO A 7 15.87 0.93 -5.44
C PRO A 7 15.24 1.76 -6.57
N PHE A 8 14.38 2.71 -6.20
CA PHE A 8 13.68 3.55 -7.15
C PHE A 8 13.43 4.89 -6.48
N ASP A 9 14.04 5.97 -6.97
CA ASP A 9 13.92 7.29 -6.37
C ASP A 9 13.09 8.22 -7.26
N ALA A 10 11.82 8.41 -6.90
CA ALA A 10 10.90 9.22 -7.69
C ALA A 10 9.91 10.00 -6.81
N GLU A 11 9.34 11.06 -7.39
CA GLU A 11 8.19 11.73 -6.80
C GLU A 11 6.95 10.83 -6.81
N ILE A 12 6.01 11.10 -5.91
CA ILE A 12 4.71 10.42 -5.88
C ILE A 12 3.81 11.11 -6.90
N ARG A 13 3.66 10.50 -8.07
CA ARG A 13 2.79 10.98 -9.15
C ARG A 13 1.97 9.83 -9.71
N SER A 14 0.73 10.11 -10.12
CA SER A 14 -0.17 9.13 -10.75
C SER A 14 0.48 8.49 -11.97
N GLU A 15 1.17 9.29 -12.78
CA GLU A 15 1.86 8.88 -14.01
C GLU A 15 3.02 7.92 -13.75
N ILE A 16 3.50 7.85 -12.50
CA ILE A 16 4.56 6.92 -12.05
C ILE A 16 3.95 5.72 -11.35
N LEU A 17 3.00 5.94 -10.42
CA LEU A 17 2.41 4.86 -9.63
C LEU A 17 1.59 3.90 -10.49
N ILE A 18 0.78 4.40 -11.43
CA ILE A 18 -0.10 3.54 -12.25
C ILE A 18 0.74 2.54 -13.07
N PRO A 19 1.76 2.96 -13.86
CA PRO A 19 2.58 2.02 -14.62
C PRO A 19 3.34 1.00 -13.77
N LEU A 20 3.71 1.35 -12.53
CA LEU A 20 4.40 0.43 -11.64
C LEU A 20 3.56 -0.79 -11.26
N PHE A 21 2.22 -0.69 -11.29
CA PHE A 21 1.30 -1.78 -10.93
C PHE A 21 0.65 -2.49 -12.14
N LEU A 22 0.96 -2.08 -13.37
CA LEU A 22 0.50 -2.78 -14.57
C LEU A 22 1.16 -4.17 -14.67
N THR A 23 0.41 -5.22 -15.01
CA THR A 23 0.95 -6.59 -15.14
C THR A 23 2.06 -6.73 -16.17
N THR A 24 2.10 -5.83 -17.16
CA THR A 24 3.16 -5.76 -18.17
C THR A 24 4.47 -5.20 -17.60
N SER A 25 4.42 -4.51 -16.47
CA SER A 25 5.61 -3.94 -15.82
C SER A 25 6.41 -5.02 -15.09
N PRO A 26 7.73 -5.11 -15.24
CA PRO A 26 8.56 -6.15 -14.57
C PRO A 26 8.64 -5.97 -13.04
N VAL A 27 8.13 -4.85 -12.52
CA VAL A 27 8.19 -4.48 -11.10
C VAL A 27 6.84 -4.46 -10.39
N HIS A 28 5.77 -4.92 -11.06
CA HIS A 28 4.40 -4.93 -10.52
C HIS A 28 4.19 -5.91 -9.37
N ASP A 29 4.99 -6.98 -9.33
CA ASP A 29 4.87 -8.02 -8.32
C ASP A 29 5.67 -7.64 -7.07
N GLY A 30 4.99 -6.99 -6.14
CA GLY A 30 5.53 -6.57 -4.86
C GLY A 30 4.93 -5.25 -4.39
N ALA A 31 5.57 -4.65 -3.39
CA ALA A 31 5.15 -3.38 -2.84
C ALA A 31 5.98 -2.21 -3.36
N VAL A 32 5.36 -1.04 -3.38
CA VAL A 32 6.02 0.25 -3.56
C VAL A 32 6.20 0.90 -2.19
N ILE A 33 7.44 1.14 -1.80
CA ILE A 33 7.76 1.79 -0.53
C ILE A 33 7.91 3.29 -0.77
N VAL A 34 7.13 4.07 -0.03
CA VAL A 34 7.17 5.52 -0.03
C VAL A 34 7.70 6.01 1.32
N HIS A 35 8.71 6.86 1.27
CA HIS A 35 9.29 7.46 2.46
C HIS A 35 9.70 8.90 2.21
N LYS A 36 9.36 9.79 3.15
CA LYS A 36 9.64 11.24 3.06
C LYS A 36 9.10 11.88 1.76
N GLY A 37 7.89 11.49 1.36
CA GLY A 37 7.22 12.04 0.17
C GLY A 37 7.80 11.56 -1.17
N ARG A 38 8.60 10.50 -1.17
CA ARG A 38 9.22 9.93 -2.37
C ARG A 38 9.04 8.43 -2.41
N ILE A 39 8.86 7.88 -3.60
CA ILE A 39 9.04 6.44 -3.82
C ILE A 39 10.53 6.16 -3.64
N GLN A 40 10.87 5.15 -2.83
CA GLN A 40 12.26 4.74 -2.58
C GLN A 40 12.57 3.33 -3.07
N THR A 41 11.55 2.49 -3.21
CA THR A 41 11.71 1.09 -3.59
C THR A 41 10.45 0.62 -4.31
N VAL A 42 10.64 -0.18 -5.35
CA VAL A 42 9.57 -0.92 -6.05
C VAL A 42 9.86 -2.41 -5.96
N LYS A 43 8.87 -3.26 -6.27
CA LYS A 43 9.04 -4.72 -6.18
C LYS A 43 9.50 -5.19 -4.80
N ALA A 44 9.13 -4.45 -3.74
CA ALA A 44 9.56 -4.77 -2.38
C ALA A 44 8.81 -6.00 -1.88
N ILE A 45 9.55 -6.95 -1.30
CA ILE A 45 8.97 -8.13 -0.67
C ILE A 45 8.72 -7.80 0.81
N LEU A 46 7.47 -7.95 1.23
CA LEU A 46 7.05 -7.65 2.60
C LEU A 46 6.86 -8.93 3.42
N PRO A 47 7.04 -8.87 4.75
CA PRO A 47 6.65 -9.96 5.63
C PRO A 47 5.15 -10.19 5.53
N LEU A 48 4.73 -11.46 5.49
CA LEU A 48 3.32 -11.83 5.55
C LEU A 48 2.89 -12.02 7.00
N ALA A 49 1.69 -11.55 7.33
CA ALA A 49 1.04 -11.89 8.59
C ALA A 49 0.72 -13.39 8.66
N THR A 50 0.76 -13.94 9.88
CA THR A 50 0.20 -15.26 10.15
C THR A 50 -1.30 -15.08 10.31
N LEU A 51 -2.11 -15.66 9.41
CA LEU A 51 -3.55 -15.47 9.48
C LEU A 51 -4.14 -16.17 10.72
N VAL A 52 -4.88 -15.41 11.52
CA VAL A 52 -5.76 -15.93 12.58
C VAL A 52 -7.13 -16.25 11.96
N GLU A 53 -7.90 -17.17 12.57
CA GLU A 53 -9.27 -17.50 12.14
C GLU A 53 -10.12 -16.22 11.97
N GLY A 54 -10.71 -16.02 10.78
CA GLY A 54 -11.49 -14.82 10.43
C GLY A 54 -11.02 -14.09 9.16
N HIS A 55 -9.81 -14.35 8.68
CA HIS A 55 -9.22 -13.71 7.49
C HIS A 55 -9.28 -14.57 6.21
N VAL A 56 -10.25 -15.48 6.13
CA VAL A 56 -10.31 -16.58 5.14
C VAL A 56 -10.29 -16.11 3.67
N ASN A 57 -10.62 -14.84 3.40
CA ASN A 57 -10.69 -14.27 2.04
C ASN A 57 -9.54 -13.30 1.69
N PHE A 58 -8.46 -13.27 2.48
CA PHE A 58 -7.34 -12.35 2.26
C PHE A 58 -6.21 -12.96 1.44
N GLY A 59 -6.05 -12.44 0.22
CA GLY A 59 -4.92 -12.75 -0.67
C GLY A 59 -3.55 -12.29 -0.13
N THR A 60 -2.48 -12.64 -0.84
CA THR A 60 -1.09 -12.38 -0.44
C THR A 60 -0.80 -10.91 -0.12
N ARG A 61 -1.35 -9.97 -0.90
CA ARG A 61 -1.18 -8.51 -0.67
C ARG A 61 -1.80 -8.04 0.64
N HIS A 62 -2.97 -8.54 0.99
CA HIS A 62 -3.61 -8.21 2.27
C HIS A 62 -2.76 -8.72 3.44
N ARG A 63 -2.26 -9.96 3.36
CA ARG A 63 -1.36 -10.51 4.38
C ARG A 63 -0.05 -9.75 4.48
N ALA A 64 0.49 -9.31 3.34
CA ALA A 64 1.70 -8.50 3.27
C ALA A 64 1.50 -7.13 3.92
N ALA A 65 0.35 -6.49 3.68
CA ALA A 65 -0.03 -5.24 4.31
C ALA A 65 -0.20 -5.37 5.82
N ILE A 66 -0.89 -6.41 6.30
CA ILE A 66 -1.02 -6.67 7.73
C ILE A 66 0.37 -6.94 8.33
N GLY A 67 1.15 -7.84 7.73
CA GLY A 67 2.43 -8.28 8.29
C GLY A 67 3.48 -7.18 8.38
N ILE A 68 3.47 -6.21 7.46
CA ILE A 68 4.36 -5.05 7.56
C ILE A 68 3.90 -4.07 8.64
N THR A 69 2.59 -3.86 8.82
CA THR A 69 2.06 -2.91 9.81
C THR A 69 1.98 -3.48 11.22
N GLU A 70 2.04 -4.80 11.40
CA GLU A 70 2.28 -5.43 12.72
C GLU A 70 3.68 -5.14 13.27
N ARG A 71 4.66 -4.94 12.38
CA ARG A 71 6.09 -4.87 12.74
C ARG A 71 6.63 -3.44 12.70
N THR A 72 5.85 -2.51 12.16
CA THR A 72 6.30 -1.15 11.88
C THR A 72 5.16 -0.16 12.05
N ASP A 73 5.50 1.13 12.15
CA ASP A 73 4.56 2.24 12.11
C ASP A 73 4.05 2.56 10.70
N ALA A 74 4.24 1.63 9.74
CA ALA A 74 3.80 1.84 8.38
C ALA A 74 2.28 1.83 8.28
N VAL A 75 1.78 2.62 7.34
CA VAL A 75 0.42 2.48 6.82
C VAL A 75 0.53 1.82 5.46
N ALA A 76 -0.25 0.76 5.24
CA ALA A 76 -0.27 0.05 3.97
C ALA A 76 -1.62 0.17 3.28
N MET A 77 -1.61 0.57 2.01
CA MET A 77 -2.80 0.57 1.17
C MET A 77 -2.78 -0.66 0.28
N VAL A 78 -3.92 -1.32 0.15
CA VAL A 78 -4.12 -2.51 -0.68
C VAL A 78 -5.31 -2.31 -1.60
N VAL A 79 -5.16 -2.73 -2.85
CA VAL A 79 -6.25 -2.85 -3.80
C VAL A 79 -6.42 -4.32 -4.16
N SER A 80 -7.63 -4.85 -3.98
CA SER A 80 -7.98 -6.23 -4.31
C SER A 80 -8.00 -6.43 -5.83
N GLU A 81 -7.19 -7.36 -6.33
CA GLU A 81 -7.19 -7.74 -7.76
C GLU A 81 -8.51 -8.35 -8.21
N GLU A 82 -9.20 -9.07 -7.31
CA GLU A 82 -10.42 -9.80 -7.64
C GLU A 82 -11.66 -8.92 -7.61
N ARG A 83 -11.67 -7.93 -6.71
CA ARG A 83 -12.89 -7.18 -6.34
C ARG A 83 -12.78 -5.68 -6.56
N GLY A 84 -11.58 -5.17 -6.85
CA GLY A 84 -11.28 -3.74 -6.93
C GLY A 84 -11.42 -2.97 -5.61
N GLU A 85 -11.62 -3.68 -4.51
CA GLU A 85 -11.83 -3.10 -3.19
C GLU A 85 -10.53 -2.49 -2.64
N ILE A 86 -10.62 -1.27 -2.13
CA ILE A 86 -9.52 -0.64 -1.41
C ILE A 86 -9.59 -1.04 0.07
N SER A 87 -8.44 -1.37 0.64
CA SER A 87 -8.27 -1.60 2.07
C SER A 87 -7.05 -0.86 2.58
N ILE A 88 -7.08 -0.45 3.84
CA ILE A 88 -5.95 0.19 4.53
C ILE A 88 -5.59 -0.67 5.74
N ALA A 89 -4.31 -1.03 5.86
CA ALA A 89 -3.75 -1.67 7.02
C ALA A 89 -2.94 -0.67 7.87
N SER A 90 -3.07 -0.78 9.18
CA SER A 90 -2.29 -0.04 10.17
C SER A 90 -2.30 -0.83 11.48
N ASP A 91 -1.16 -0.92 12.17
CA ASP A 91 -1.04 -1.60 13.46
C ASP A 91 -1.61 -3.04 13.44
N GLY A 92 -1.32 -3.78 12.37
CA GLY A 92 -1.82 -5.15 12.15
C GLY A 92 -3.33 -5.28 11.88
N CYS A 93 -4.09 -4.19 11.89
CA CYS A 93 -5.51 -4.21 11.54
C CYS A 93 -5.69 -3.82 10.07
N LEU A 94 -6.57 -4.51 9.35
CA LEU A 94 -6.98 -4.17 7.99
C LEU A 94 -8.44 -3.72 7.98
N VAL A 95 -8.70 -2.55 7.39
CA VAL A 95 -10.05 -1.99 7.24
C VAL A 95 -10.37 -1.80 5.76
N ARG A 96 -11.53 -2.30 5.34
CA ARG A 96 -12.05 -2.07 3.99
C ARG A 96 -12.57 -0.65 3.87
N ILE A 97 -12.27 -0.01 2.73
CA ILE A 97 -12.69 1.35 2.42
C ILE A 97 -13.82 1.30 1.36
N PRO A 98 -15.06 1.65 1.72
CA PRO A 98 -16.23 1.50 0.85
C PRO A 98 -16.34 2.58 -0.24
N ASN A 99 -15.77 3.77 -0.01
CA ASN A 99 -15.87 4.90 -0.93
C ASN A 99 -14.73 5.91 -0.73
N GLN A 100 -14.66 6.90 -1.62
CA GLN A 100 -13.64 7.94 -1.61
C GLN A 100 -13.72 8.86 -0.39
N GLU A 101 -14.91 9.15 0.12
CA GLU A 101 -15.08 9.98 1.32
C GLU A 101 -14.45 9.31 2.54
N GLU A 102 -14.71 8.02 2.71
CA GLU A 102 -14.12 7.21 3.77
C GLU A 102 -12.61 7.11 3.62
N PHE A 103 -12.13 6.95 2.38
CA PHE A 103 -10.69 6.94 2.10
C PHE A 103 -10.02 8.23 2.59
N VAL A 104 -10.56 9.39 2.21
CA VAL A 104 -10.04 10.69 2.61
C VAL A 104 -10.12 10.86 4.12
N ARG A 105 -11.22 10.43 4.75
CA ARG A 105 -11.40 10.48 6.21
C ARG A 105 -10.35 9.67 6.95
N VAL A 106 -10.20 8.38 6.60
CA VAL A 106 -9.25 7.46 7.23
C VAL A 106 -7.82 7.93 7.01
N MET A 107 -7.47 8.34 5.78
CA MET A 107 -6.15 8.87 5.50
C MET A 107 -5.89 10.16 6.28
N ASN A 108 -6.82 11.12 6.33
CA ASN A 108 -6.63 12.33 7.13
C ASN A 108 -6.43 12.02 8.62
N TRP A 109 -7.15 11.04 9.15
CA TRP A 109 -6.99 10.58 10.53
C TRP A 109 -5.61 9.95 10.77
N LEU A 110 -5.22 8.98 9.94
CA LEU A 110 -3.90 8.32 10.01
C LEU A 110 -2.74 9.31 9.85
N LEU A 111 -2.92 10.31 8.98
CA LEU A 111 -1.94 11.35 8.71
C LEU A 111 -1.98 12.51 9.71
N LYS A 112 -2.88 12.49 10.70
CA LYS A 112 -3.12 13.57 11.67
C LYS A 112 -3.32 14.93 10.97
N GLY A 113 -4.09 14.97 9.90
CA GLY A 113 -4.40 16.19 9.13
C GLY A 113 -3.30 16.69 8.20
N ARG A 114 -2.22 15.92 7.99
CA ARG A 114 -1.16 16.28 7.05
C ARG A 114 -1.48 15.77 5.64
N SER A 115 -1.40 16.63 4.64
CA SER A 115 -1.50 16.24 3.22
C SER A 115 -0.43 15.21 2.87
N ILE A 116 -0.79 14.22 2.03
CA ILE A 116 0.12 13.15 1.56
C ILE A 116 1.43 13.68 0.95
N LEU A 117 1.38 14.89 0.40
CA LEU A 117 2.52 15.59 -0.21
C LEU A 117 3.45 16.28 0.81
N LYS A 118 3.05 16.41 2.07
CA LYS A 118 3.78 17.14 3.13
C LYS A 118 4.25 16.23 4.28
N LEU A 119 4.28 14.91 4.07
CA LEU A 119 4.57 13.93 5.10
C LEU A 119 6.07 13.78 5.37
N LYS A 120 6.59 14.59 6.30
CA LYS A 120 7.88 14.32 6.96
C LYS A 120 7.63 13.35 8.12
N GLY A 121 8.16 12.13 8.02
CA GLY A 121 8.28 11.21 9.17
C GLY A 121 7.42 9.94 9.15
N VAL A 122 6.48 9.77 8.21
CA VAL A 122 5.71 8.52 8.06
C VAL A 122 6.29 7.68 6.92
N ARG A 123 6.35 6.36 7.10
CA ARG A 123 6.73 5.37 6.07
C ARG A 123 5.44 4.76 5.52
N PHE A 124 5.15 4.92 4.23
CA PHE A 124 4.01 4.26 3.58
C PHE A 124 4.50 3.07 2.77
N VAL A 125 3.68 2.03 2.71
CA VAL A 125 3.90 0.89 1.84
C VAL A 125 2.65 0.69 1.01
N ILE A 126 2.69 1.07 -0.28
CA ILE A 126 1.54 0.96 -1.16
C ILE A 126 1.67 -0.33 -1.96
N THR A 127 0.67 -1.20 -1.88
CA THR A 127 0.56 -2.40 -2.73
C THR A 127 -0.75 -2.27 -3.49
N ALA A 128 -0.77 -2.42 -4.82
CA ALA A 128 -2.02 -2.38 -5.57
C ALA A 128 -2.06 -3.44 -6.66
N LYS A 129 -3.28 -3.81 -7.06
CA LYS A 129 -3.70 -3.81 -8.47
C LYS A 129 -5.24 -3.75 -8.59
N VAL A 130 -5.74 -2.86 -9.45
CA VAL A 130 -6.97 -3.01 -10.26
C VAL A 130 -6.51 -3.02 -11.72
N LEU A 131 -7.01 -3.99 -12.48
CA LEU A 131 -6.94 -4.04 -13.95
C LEU A 131 -7.94 -3.03 -14.52
N GLU A 132 -7.49 -2.29 -15.53
CA GLU A 132 -8.25 -1.63 -16.60
C GLU A 132 -9.69 -1.24 -16.25
N ASP A 133 -9.82 0.04 -15.87
CA ASP A 133 -11.01 0.91 -15.95
C ASP A 133 -11.17 1.74 -14.68
N PHE A 134 -10.28 2.72 -14.52
CA PHE A 134 -10.62 3.95 -13.81
C PHE A 134 -10.97 4.99 -14.89
N ALA A 135 -12.25 4.96 -15.30
CA ALA A 135 -12.91 6.06 -15.99
C ALA A 135 -13.74 6.85 -14.96
#